data_AF-A0A931ZJR7-F1
#
_entry.id   AF-A0A931ZJR7-F1
#
_cell.length_a   1.000
_cell.length_b   1.000
_cell.length_c   1.000
_cell.angle_alpha   90.00
_cell.angle_beta   90.00
_cell.angle_gamma   90.00
#
_symmetry.space_group_name_H-M   'P 1'
#
loop_
_entity.id
_entity.type
_entity.pdbx_description
1 polymer ?
#
loop_
_entity_poly.entity_id
_entity_poly.type
_entity_poly.pdbx_seq_one_letter_code
_entity_poly.pdbx_strand_id
1 'polypeptide(L)' 'MLPLDVIRKYYLDLSDEDLKKIQEFVYLLCCGLMQYFYGPDWEEDIGDPDLENKED' A
#
# COMPACT_ATOMS: atom_id res chain seq x y z
N MET A 1 -3.47 5.31 -1.87
CA MET A 1 -3.16 5.27 -0.42
C MET A 1 -4.33 4.68 0.36
N LEU A 2 -4.08 4.00 1.48
CA LEU A 2 -5.11 3.35 2.29
C LEU A 2 -6.09 4.40 2.87
N PRO A 3 -7.42 4.25 2.78
CA PRO A 3 -8.34 5.26 3.32
C PRO A 3 -8.19 5.46 4.83
N LEU A 4 -8.22 6.71 5.31
CA LEU A 4 -8.07 7.01 6.74
C LEU A 4 -9.15 6.35 7.60
N ASP A 5 -10.36 6.15 7.07
CA ASP A 5 -11.44 5.45 7.79
C ASP A 5 -11.13 3.98 8.07
N VAL A 6 -10.27 3.35 7.24
CA VAL A 6 -9.79 1.99 7.50
C VAL A 6 -8.81 1.98 8.68
N ILE A 7 -7.93 2.98 8.74
CA ILE A 7 -6.94 3.14 9.81
C ILE A 7 -7.61 3.50 11.13
N ARG A 8 -8.61 4.41 11.09
CA ARG A 8 -9.34 4.89 12.27
C ARG A 8 -9.99 3.75 13.07
N LYS A 9 -10.39 2.66 12.43
CA LYS A 9 -10.93 1.46 13.11
C LYS A 9 -9.96 0.86 14.14
N TYR A 10 -8.66 1.05 13.94
CA TYR A 10 -7.60 0.52 14.81
C TYR A 10 -7.05 1.58 15.79
N TYR A 11 -7.26 2.86 15.49
CA TYR A 11 -6.73 4.00 16.23
C TYR A 11 -7.84 5.05 16.44
N LEU A 12 -8.81 4.72 17.29
CA LEU A 12 -10.04 5.50 17.46
C LEU A 12 -9.80 6.90 18.01
N ASP A 13 -8.82 7.05 18.89
CA ASP A 13 -8.58 8.28 19.66
C ASP A 13 -7.47 9.18 19.07
N LEU A 14 -6.87 8.78 17.95
CA LEU A 14 -5.82 9.57 17.30
C LEU A 14 -6.40 10.69 16.44
N SER A 15 -5.65 11.79 16.37
CA SER A 15 -5.97 12.91 15.49
C SER A 15 -5.81 12.52 14.02
N ASP A 16 -6.52 13.20 13.11
CA ASP A 16 -6.38 13.00 11.67
C ASP A 16 -4.94 13.21 11.19
N GLU A 17 -4.18 14.11 11.82
CA GLU A 17 -2.76 14.32 11.52
C GLU A 17 -1.92 13.09 11.87
N ASP A 18 -2.19 12.45 13.01
CA ASP A 18 -1.49 11.23 13.40
C ASP A 18 -1.91 10.04 12.54
N LEU A 19 -3.19 9.95 12.15
CA LEU A 19 -3.66 8.94 11.21
C LEU A 19 -2.98 9.07 9.83
N LYS A 20 -2.72 10.30 9.36
CA LYS A 20 -1.95 10.53 8.12
C LYS A 20 -0.50 10.06 8.22
N LYS A 21 0.16 10.28 9.37
CA LYS A 21 1.52 9.74 9.60
C LYS A 21 1.52 8.21 9.53
N ILE A 22 0.52 7.56 10.12
CA ILE A 22 0.36 6.09 10.03
C ILE A 22 0.11 5.66 8.58
N GLN A 23 -0.77 6.36 7.86
CA GLN A 23 -1.06 6.10 6.45
C GLN A 23 0.20 6.15 5.58
N GLU A 24 1.03 7.18 5.78
CA GLU A 24 2.30 7.36 5.08
C GLU A 24 3.31 6.27 5.46
N PHE A 25 3.45 5.96 6.74
CA PHE A 25 4.33 4.89 7.21
C PHE A 25 3.97 3.54 6.60
N VAL A 26 2.68 3.16 6.62
CA VAL A 26 2.20 1.91 6.03
C VAL A 26 2.45 1.89 4.52
N TYR A 27 2.22 3.00 3.83
CA TYR A 27 2.51 3.11 2.41
C TYR A 27 4.00 2.86 2.11
N LEU A 28 4.90 3.55 2.80
CA LEU A 28 6.35 3.41 2.61
C LEU A 28 6.83 1.99 2.96
N LEU A 29 6.28 1.38 4.01
CA LEU A 29 6.57 0.00 4.37
C LEU A 29 6.15 -0.97 3.25
N CYS A 30 4.93 -0.81 2.71
CA CYS A 30 4.47 -1.63 1.59
C CYS A 30 5.37 -1.45 0.37
N CYS A 31 5.71 -0.22 -0.03
CA CYS A 31 6.64 0.02 -1.13
C CYS A 31 7.99 -0.67 -0.89
N GLY A 32 8.55 -0.57 0.32
CA GLY A 32 9.80 -1.22 0.67
C GLY A 32 9.73 -2.74 0.60
N LEU A 33 8.62 -3.34 1.03
CA LEU A 33 8.40 -4.79 0.89
C LEU A 33 8.28 -5.19 -0.57
N MET A 34 7.49 -4.46 -1.37
CA MET A 34 7.34 -4.75 -2.79
C MET A 34 8.68 -4.64 -3.51
N GLN A 35 9.46 -3.59 -3.25
CA GLN A 35 10.81 -3.45 -3.79
C GLN A 35 11.74 -4.59 -3.36
N TYR A 36 11.63 -5.06 -2.12
CA TYR A 36 12.47 -6.15 -1.62
C TYR A 36 12.16 -7.50 -2.31
N PHE A 37 10.88 -7.80 -2.55
CA PHE A 37 10.46 -9.07 -3.12
C PHE A 37 10.45 -9.09 -4.65
N TYR A 38 10.05 -8.00 -5.28
CA TYR A 38 9.84 -7.90 -6.73
C TYR A 38 10.92 -7.07 -7.45
N GLY A 39 11.85 -6.46 -6.71
CA GLY A 39 12.92 -5.64 -7.29
C GLY A 39 12.52 -4.17 -7.49
N PRO A 40 13.44 -3.34 -8.00
CA PRO A 40 13.23 -1.89 -8.11
C PRO A 40 12.13 -1.46 -9.09
N ASP A 41 11.84 -2.28 -10.11
CA ASP A 41 10.90 -1.96 -11.20
C ASP A 41 9.49 -2.51 -10.95
N TRP A 42 9.22 -2.98 -9.72
CA TRP A 42 7.95 -3.61 -9.33
C TRP A 42 6.69 -2.75 -9.60
N GLU A 43 6.84 -1.43 -9.64
CA GLU A 43 5.73 -0.53 -9.95
C GLU A 43 5.31 -0.61 -11.42
N GLU A 44 6.25 -0.90 -12.33
CA GLU A 44 5.97 -1.08 -13.76
C GLU A 44 5.31 -2.45 -14.01
N ASP A 45 5.75 -3.49 -13.29
CA ASP A 45 5.22 -4.85 -13.41
C ASP A 45 3.76 -4.99 -12.93
N ILE A 46 3.31 -4.13 -12.00
CA ILE A 46 1.92 -4.10 -11.50
C ILE A 46 1.05 -3.16 -12.36
N GLY A 47 1.67 -2.30 -13.16
CA GLY A 47 1.02 -1.34 -14.04
C GLY A 47 0.35 -1.93 -15.28
N ASP A 48 0.49 -3.25 -15.52
CA ASP A 48 -0.17 -3.96 -16.61
C ASP A 48 -1.35 -4.81 -16.06
N PRO A 49 -2.59 -4.30 -16.12
CA PRO A 49 -3.77 -5.05 -15.68
C PRO A 49 -4.11 -6.25 -16.59
N ASP A 50 -3.38 -6.44 -17.70
CA ASP A 50 -3.55 -7.55 -18.64
C ASP A 50 -2.80 -8.83 -18.22
N LEU A 51 -2.56 -9.03 -16.92
CA LEU A 51 -2.58 -10.39 -16.36
C LEU A 51 -4.04 -10.91 -16.29
N GLU A 52 -4.78 -10.75 -17.39
CA GLU A 52 -5.90 -11.60 -17.72
C GLU A 52 -5.39 -13.05 -17.75
N ASN A 53 -5.94 -13.86 -16.86
CA ASN A 53 -6.17 -15.29 -17.02
C ASN A 53 -5.37 -15.96 -18.16
N LYS A 54 -4.14 -16.39 -17.89
CA LYS A 54 -3.65 -17.59 -18.57
C LYS A 54 -4.34 -18.79 -17.94
N GLU A 55 -5.58 -19.03 -18.35
CA GLU A 55 -6.13 -20.39 -18.32
C GLU A 55 -5.31 -21.24 -19.29
N ASP A 56 -4.92 -22.44 -18.83
CA ASP A 56 -4.12 -23.45 -19.52
C ASP A 56 -4.70 -23.88 -20.89
#